data_AF-A0A0Q9I3T2-F1
#
_entry.id   AF-A0A0Q9I3T2-F1
#
_cell.length_a   1.000
_cell.length_b   1.000
_cell.length_c   1.000
_cell.angle_alpha   90.00
_cell.angle_beta   90.00
_cell.angle_gamma   90.00
#
_symmetry.space_group_name_H-M   'P 1'
#
loop_
_entity.id
_entity.type
_entity.pdbx_description
1 polymer ?
#
loop_
_entity_poly.entity_id
_entity_poly.type
_entity_poly.pdbx_seq_one_letter_code
_entity_poly.pdbx_strand_id
1 'polypeptide(L)'
;MFTALRAVIAYGGVSVKEAYFAHDEGHLGRLKSEADYKEDSIFLRTQVQLVGWRVDFLLDAPVLNSAGDIDHWRQLVIECDGHDFHERTKEQAAKDRSRDRAASLAKMTVFRFTGAELWRDPWSCAKQVCDWATKVRWGHI
;
A
#
# COMPACT_ATOMS: atom_id res chain seq x y z
N MET A 1 -0.53 -1.04 -11.66
CA MET A 1 -1.02 -0.94 -10.26
C MET A 1 -2.10 0.14 -10.07
N PHE A 2 -1.79 1.43 -10.23
CA PHE A 2 -2.74 2.53 -9.97
C PHE A 2 -4.13 2.33 -10.62
N THR A 3 -4.19 2.09 -11.93
CA THR A 3 -5.45 1.85 -12.64
C THR A 3 -6.20 0.62 -12.12
N ALA A 4 -5.46 -0.43 -11.78
CA ALA A 4 -6.04 -1.67 -11.25
C ALA A 4 -6.70 -1.42 -9.89
N LEU A 5 -6.04 -0.71 -8.98
CA LEU A 5 -6.60 -0.35 -7.68
C LEU A 5 -7.92 0.41 -7.81
N ARG A 6 -7.97 1.43 -8.69
CA ARG A 6 -9.21 2.17 -8.93
C ARG A 6 -10.31 1.27 -9.49
N ALA A 7 -9.98 0.39 -10.43
CA ALA A 7 -10.95 -0.53 -11.02
C ALA A 7 -11.49 -1.55 -10.01
N VAL A 8 -10.62 -2.10 -9.16
CA VAL A 8 -11.01 -3.07 -8.12
C VAL A 8 -11.92 -2.44 -7.07
N ILE A 9 -11.63 -1.21 -6.65
CA ILE A 9 -12.47 -0.49 -5.68
C ILE A 9 -13.84 -0.17 -6.30
N ALA A 10 -13.86 0.30 -7.55
CA ALA A 10 -15.10 0.67 -8.23
C ALA A 10 -15.99 -0.53 -8.62
N TYR A 11 -15.38 -1.66 -9.01
CA TYR A 11 -16.09 -2.77 -9.69
C TYR A 11 -15.77 -4.16 -9.15
N GLY A 12 -14.72 -4.30 -8.35
CA GLY A 12 -14.17 -5.60 -7.92
C GLY A 12 -14.79 -6.19 -6.66
N GLY A 13 -15.78 -5.52 -6.05
CA GLY A 13 -16.47 -6.03 -4.86
C GLY A 13 -15.56 -6.18 -3.63
N VAL A 14 -14.53 -5.33 -3.51
CA VAL A 14 -13.68 -5.27 -2.31
C VAL A 14 -14.36 -4.46 -1.21
N SER A 15 -13.94 -4.69 0.04
CA SER A 15 -14.48 -3.95 1.18
C SER A 15 -14.04 -2.48 1.18
N VAL A 16 -12.87 -2.17 0.61
CA VAL A 16 -12.40 -0.78 0.44
C VAL A 16 -13.43 0.00 -0.38
N LYS A 17 -13.94 1.10 0.19
CA LYS A 17 -14.96 1.96 -0.44
C LYS A 17 -14.37 3.11 -1.22
N GLU A 18 -13.27 3.69 -0.73
CA GLU A 18 -12.66 4.87 -1.33
C GLU A 18 -11.12 4.81 -1.24
N ALA A 19 -10.45 5.37 -2.24
CA ALA A 19 -9.00 5.50 -2.25
C ALA A 19 -8.59 6.94 -2.57
N TYR A 20 -7.98 7.58 -1.58
CA TYR A 20 -7.45 8.93 -1.70
C TYR A 20 -6.00 8.90 -2.14
N PHE A 21 -5.66 9.69 -3.16
CA PHE A 21 -4.30 9.80 -3.67
C PHE A 21 -3.68 11.13 -3.23
N ALA A 22 -2.75 11.05 -2.30
CA ALA A 22 -2.02 12.20 -1.80
C ALA A 22 -0.72 12.43 -2.60
N HIS A 23 -0.39 13.69 -2.83
CA HIS A 23 0.80 14.10 -3.59
C HIS A 23 1.98 14.50 -2.69
N ASP A 24 1.68 14.88 -1.45
CA ASP A 24 2.65 15.26 -0.43
C ASP A 24 2.04 15.03 0.97
N GLU A 25 2.83 15.26 2.01
CA GLU A 25 2.43 15.04 3.41
C GLU A 25 1.35 16.01 3.89
N GLY A 26 1.36 17.26 3.41
CA GLY A 26 0.31 18.25 3.74
C GLY A 26 -1.02 17.93 3.06
N HIS A 27 -0.99 17.45 1.82
CA HIS A 27 -2.17 16.93 1.13
C HIS A 27 -2.70 15.67 1.82
N LEU A 28 -1.82 14.75 2.23
CA LEU A 28 -2.21 13.58 3.02
C LEU A 28 -2.91 13.99 4.31
N GLY A 29 -2.35 14.94 5.06
CA GLY A 29 -2.94 15.43 6.32
C GLY A 29 -4.35 15.98 6.14
N ARG A 30 -4.58 16.76 5.07
CA ARG A 30 -5.90 17.29 4.72
C ARG A 30 -6.89 16.21 4.31
N LEU A 31 -6.49 15.34 3.38
CA LEU A 31 -7.32 14.21 2.93
C LEU A 31 -7.71 13.32 4.09
N LYS A 32 -6.76 13.06 4.99
CA LYS A 32 -7.01 12.39 6.25
C LYS A 32 -8.09 13.19 7.00
N SER A 33 -7.87 14.43 7.41
CA SER A 33 -8.85 15.17 8.23
C SER A 33 -10.25 15.32 7.62
N GLU A 34 -10.39 15.29 6.30
CA GLU A 34 -11.65 15.44 5.57
C GLU A 34 -12.36 14.12 5.28
N ALA A 35 -11.63 13.01 5.25
CA ALA A 35 -12.22 11.70 5.02
C ALA A 35 -13.07 11.27 6.21
N ASP A 36 -14.29 10.79 5.95
CA ASP A 36 -15.06 10.07 6.95
C ASP A 36 -14.41 8.69 7.15
N TYR A 37 -13.42 8.62 8.03
CA TYR A 37 -12.62 7.41 8.29
C TYR A 37 -13.42 6.20 8.78
N LYS A 38 -14.72 6.38 9.06
CA LYS A 38 -15.65 5.30 9.37
C LYS A 38 -15.95 4.46 8.12
N GLU A 39 -15.82 5.03 6.93
CA GLU A 39 -15.94 4.32 5.66
C GLU A 39 -14.59 3.74 5.25
N ASP A 40 -14.58 2.52 4.70
CA ASP A 40 -13.42 1.66 4.38
C ASP A 40 -12.40 2.33 3.42
N SER A 41 -11.75 3.40 3.87
CA SER A 41 -10.96 4.29 3.03
C SER A 41 -9.48 4.02 3.20
N ILE A 42 -8.74 4.10 2.10
CA ILE A 42 -7.28 3.98 2.08
C ILE A 42 -6.64 5.22 1.49
N PHE A 43 -5.42 5.53 1.92
CA PHE A 43 -4.67 6.68 1.43
C PHE A 43 -3.40 6.20 0.77
N LEU A 44 -3.17 6.58 -0.47
CA LEU A 44 -2.00 6.21 -1.23
C LEU A 44 -1.18 7.45 -1.56
N ARG A 45 0.12 7.34 -1.35
CA ARG A 45 1.12 8.27 -1.87
C ARG A 45 1.94 7.56 -2.93
N THR A 46 2.29 8.27 -3.99
CA THR A 46 3.11 7.72 -5.06
C THR A 46 4.55 8.21 -4.92
N GLN A 47 5.50 7.37 -5.33
CA GLN A 47 6.90 7.75 -5.53
C GLN A 47 7.54 8.38 -4.27
N VAL A 48 7.23 7.85 -3.08
CA VAL A 48 7.60 8.43 -1.79
C VAL A 48 9.07 8.16 -1.45
N GLN A 49 9.78 9.19 -1.01
CA GLN A 49 11.14 9.05 -0.49
C GLN A 49 11.09 8.66 0.99
N LEU A 50 11.37 7.40 1.29
CA LEU A 50 11.73 6.92 2.64
C LEU A 50 13.24 7.01 2.83
N VAL A 51 13.71 6.85 4.07
CA VAL A 51 15.15 6.94 4.40
C VAL A 51 15.94 5.93 3.57
N GLY A 52 16.73 6.42 2.61
CA GLY A 52 17.57 5.59 1.73
C GLY A 52 16.82 4.80 0.66
N TRP A 53 15.51 5.01 0.48
CA TRP A 53 14.68 4.19 -0.38
C TRP A 53 13.48 4.96 -0.91
N ARG A 54 13.39 5.10 -2.24
CA ARG A 54 12.20 5.61 -2.90
C ARG A 54 11.29 4.44 -3.27
N VAL A 55 10.05 4.48 -2.80
CA VAL A 55 9.04 3.44 -3.02
C VAL A 55 8.04 3.86 -4.08
N ASP A 56 7.50 2.91 -4.84
CA ASP A 56 6.51 3.24 -5.87
C ASP A 56 5.19 3.74 -5.30
N PHE A 57 4.69 3.07 -4.26
CA PHE A 57 3.53 3.51 -3.49
C PHE A 57 3.72 3.26 -2.00
N LEU A 58 3.15 4.15 -1.19
CA LEU A 58 2.98 3.98 0.24
C LEU A 58 1.50 4.15 0.58
N LEU A 59 0.90 3.08 1.10
CA LEU A 59 -0.49 3.02 1.49
C LEU A 59 -0.60 3.12 3.02
N ASP A 60 -1.46 4.02 3.49
CA ASP A 60 -1.86 4.14 4.89
C ASP A 60 -3.31 3.62 5.06
N ALA A 61 -3.50 2.65 5.94
CA ALA A 61 -4.82 2.07 6.28
C ALA A 61 -5.10 2.24 7.79
N PRO A 62 -6.31 2.66 8.18
CA PRO A 62 -6.66 2.84 9.59
C PRO A 62 -6.91 1.48 10.28
N VAL A 63 -6.50 1.37 11.53
CA VAL A 63 -6.91 0.31 12.46
C VAL A 63 -7.84 0.93 13.48
N LEU A 64 -9.02 0.35 13.66
CA LEU A 64 -10.03 0.87 14.58
C LEU A 64 -9.99 0.11 15.91
N ASN A 65 -10.16 0.85 17.00
CA ASN A 65 -10.41 0.28 18.32
C ASN A 65 -11.86 -0.23 18.44
N SER A 66 -12.21 -0.81 19.58
CA SER A 66 -13.56 -1.34 19.83
C SER A 66 -14.67 -0.28 19.83
N ALA A 67 -14.33 1.00 20.00
CA ALA A 67 -15.28 2.12 19.93
C ALA A 67 -15.50 2.62 18.49
N GLY A 68 -14.74 2.12 17.51
CA GLY A 68 -14.78 2.59 16.13
C GLY A 68 -13.89 3.79 15.85
N ASP A 69 -13.08 4.23 16.80
CA ASP A 69 -12.10 5.30 16.60
C ASP A 69 -10.79 4.73 16.05
N ILE A 70 -10.04 5.55 15.31
CA ILE A 70 -8.70 5.17 14.83
C ILE A 70 -7.77 5.00 16.03
N ASP A 71 -7.27 3.80 16.22
CA ASP A 71 -6.20 3.49 17.18
C ASP A 71 -4.84 3.87 16.60
N HIS A 72 -4.52 3.33 15.42
CA HIS A 72 -3.27 3.63 14.72
C HIS A 72 -3.40 3.39 13.21
N TRP A 73 -2.35 3.78 12.47
CA TRP A 73 -2.25 3.55 11.03
C TRP A 73 -1.29 2.41 10.74
N ARG A 74 -1.69 1.49 9.86
CA ARG A 74 -0.80 0.50 9.26
C ARG A 74 -0.30 1.01 7.92
N GLN A 75 0.95 0.68 7.61
CA GLN A 75 1.62 1.11 6.38
C GLN A 75 2.00 -0.09 5.50
N LEU A 76 1.65 -0.01 4.22
CA LEU A 76 2.04 -0.96 3.18
C LEU A 76 2.83 -0.23 2.11
N VAL A 77 4.08 -0.65 1.93
CA VAL A 77 4.87 -0.31 0.76
C VAL A 77 4.49 -1.25 -0.38
N ILE A 78 4.27 -0.69 -1.57
CA ILE A 78 4.00 -1.45 -2.78
C ILE A 78 5.06 -1.07 -3.82
N GLU A 79 5.83 -2.06 -4.25
CA GLU A 79 6.82 -1.91 -5.31
C GLU A 79 6.35 -2.63 -6.58
N CYS A 80 6.43 -1.94 -7.71
CA CYS A 80 6.13 -2.48 -9.02
C CYS A 80 7.48 -2.72 -9.72
N ASP A 81 7.98 -3.95 -9.64
CA ASP A 81 9.25 -4.30 -10.25
C ASP A 81 9.08 -4.41 -11.77
N GLY A 82 9.33 -3.31 -12.47
CA GLY A 82 9.33 -3.25 -13.93
C GLY A 82 10.53 -3.94 -14.58
N HIS A 83 11.44 -4.52 -13.80
CA HIS A 83 12.64 -5.15 -14.32
C HIS A 83 12.43 -6.65 -14.56
N ASP A 84 11.78 -7.01 -15.67
CA ASP A 84 11.83 -8.38 -16.17
C ASP A 84 12.11 -8.42 -17.68
N PHE A 85 13.41 -8.46 -17.98
CA PHE A 85 13.98 -9.48 -18.89
C PHE A 85 15.44 -9.86 -18.58
N HIS A 86 16.06 -9.40 -17.47
CA HIS A 86 17.42 -9.80 -17.12
C HIS A 86 17.55 -10.22 -15.66
N GLU A 87 18.38 -11.26 -15.44
CA GLU A 87 18.68 -11.86 -14.15
C GLU A 87 18.97 -10.82 -13.05
N ARG A 88 18.34 -10.99 -11.89
CA ARG A 88 18.65 -10.22 -10.68
C ARG A 88 20.13 -10.36 -10.33
N THR A 89 20.84 -9.22 -10.32
CA THR A 89 22.24 -9.14 -9.87
C THR A 89 22.35 -9.32 -8.35
N LYS A 90 23.53 -9.73 -7.87
CA LYS A 90 23.81 -9.88 -6.42
C LYS A 90 23.66 -8.54 -5.69
N GLU A 91 24.00 -7.45 -6.36
CA GLU A 91 23.91 -6.08 -5.86
C GLU A 91 22.45 -5.64 -5.68
N GLN A 92 21.57 -5.97 -6.64
CA GLN A 92 20.13 -5.75 -6.50
C GLN A 92 19.55 -6.57 -5.34
N ALA A 93 19.92 -7.85 -5.22
CA ALA A 93 19.48 -8.70 -4.11
C ALA A 93 19.97 -8.20 -2.74
N ALA A 94 21.17 -7.62 -2.66
CA ALA A 94 21.68 -6.99 -1.44
C ALA A 94 20.91 -5.71 -1.06
N LYS A 95 20.63 -4.85 -2.05
CA LYS A 95 19.82 -3.63 -1.86
C LYS A 95 18.40 -3.95 -1.43
N ASP A 96 17.75 -4.91 -2.08
CA ASP A 96 16.38 -5.33 -1.73
C ASP A 96 16.30 -5.85 -0.30
N ARG A 97 17.23 -6.73 0.10
CA ARG A 97 17.32 -7.20 1.49
C ARG A 97 17.54 -6.07 2.50
N SER A 98 18.25 -5.01 2.12
CA SER A 98 18.43 -3.84 2.98
C SER A 98 17.14 -3.03 3.13
N ARG A 99 16.35 -2.90 2.06
CA ARG A 99 15.05 -2.23 2.06
C ARG A 99 14.04 -3.01 2.90
N ASP A 100 13.98 -4.33 2.74
CA ASP A 100 13.09 -5.18 3.53
C ASP A 100 13.39 -5.07 5.03
N ARG A 101 14.67 -5.02 5.41
CA ARG A 101 15.07 -4.78 6.81
C ARG A 101 14.64 -3.39 7.30
N ALA A 102 14.84 -2.34 6.50
CA ALA A 102 14.44 -0.99 6.87
C ALA A 102 12.91 -0.88 7.05
N ALA A 103 12.14 -1.49 6.16
CA ALA A 103 10.68 -1.57 6.25
C ALA A 103 10.24 -2.32 7.52
N SER A 104 10.85 -3.47 7.79
CA SER A 104 10.55 -4.27 8.97
C SER A 104 10.83 -3.51 10.27
N LEU A 105 11.97 -2.81 10.36
CA LEU A 105 12.30 -1.95 11.50
C LEU A 105 11.30 -0.80 11.67
N ALA A 106 10.78 -0.26 10.56
CA ALA A 106 9.74 0.76 10.55
C ALA A 106 8.30 0.20 10.73
N LYS A 107 8.15 -1.12 10.99
CA LYS A 107 6.85 -1.83 11.08
C LYS A 107 5.96 -1.68 9.83
N MET A 108 6.58 -1.49 8.67
CA MET A 108 5.90 -1.43 7.38
C MET A 108 5.80 -2.84 6.78
N THR A 109 4.66 -3.16 6.17
CA THR A 109 4.56 -4.34 5.29
C THR A 109 5.08 -3.96 3.89
N VAL A 110 5.69 -4.90 3.17
CA VAL A 110 6.15 -4.66 1.79
C VAL A 110 5.54 -5.71 0.86
N PHE A 111 4.83 -5.26 -0.17
CA PHE A 111 4.45 -6.07 -1.31
C PHE A 111 5.31 -5.68 -2.51
N ARG A 112 5.84 -6.68 -3.20
CA ARG A 112 6.56 -6.49 -4.46
C ARG A 112 5.87 -7.32 -5.53
N PHE A 113 5.42 -6.64 -6.58
CA PHE A 113 4.81 -7.26 -7.73
C PHE A 113 5.75 -7.13 -8.92
N THR A 114 6.06 -8.24 -9.57
CA THR A 114 6.80 -8.26 -10.83
C THR A 114 5.96 -7.66 -11.96
N GLY A 115 6.61 -7.19 -13.02
CA GLY A 115 5.94 -6.76 -14.24
C GLY A 115 5.07 -7.86 -14.84
N ALA A 116 5.52 -9.11 -14.76
CA ALA A 116 4.76 -10.27 -15.24
C ALA A 116 3.47 -10.52 -14.42
N GLU A 117 3.50 -10.37 -13.09
CA GLU A 117 2.30 -10.46 -12.25
C GLU A 117 1.31 -9.34 -12.57
N LEU A 118 1.80 -8.10 -12.66
CA LEU A 118 0.97 -6.94 -12.97
C LEU A 118 0.38 -6.98 -14.38
N TRP A 119 1.08 -7.59 -15.33
CA TRP A 119 0.59 -7.75 -16.69
C TRP A 119 -0.41 -8.90 -16.80
N ARG A 120 -0.12 -10.05 -16.18
CA ARG A 120 -0.97 -11.25 -16.25
C ARG A 120 -2.29 -11.07 -15.53
N ASP A 121 -2.26 -10.54 -14.31
CA ASP A 121 -3.45 -10.36 -13.48
C ASP A 121 -3.31 -9.13 -12.56
N PRO A 122 -3.45 -7.91 -13.12
CA PRO A 122 -3.41 -6.69 -12.32
C PRO A 122 -4.55 -6.61 -11.29
N TRP A 123 -5.68 -7.26 -11.55
CA TRP A 123 -6.87 -7.21 -10.70
C TRP A 123 -6.62 -7.97 -9.40
N SER A 124 -6.06 -9.18 -9.47
CA SER A 124 -5.67 -9.96 -8.30
C SER A 124 -4.61 -9.23 -7.47
N CYS A 125 -3.60 -8.62 -8.11
CA CYS A 125 -2.59 -7.84 -7.38
C CYS A 125 -3.20 -6.69 -6.56
N ALA A 126 -4.12 -5.93 -7.17
CA ALA A 126 -4.82 -4.86 -6.49
C ALA A 126 -5.81 -5.36 -5.41
N LYS A 127 -6.43 -6.53 -5.62
CA LYS A 127 -7.27 -7.17 -4.59
C LYS A 127 -6.44 -7.53 -3.35
N GLN A 128 -5.24 -8.08 -3.52
CA GLN A 128 -4.35 -8.39 -2.39
C GLN A 128 -4.03 -7.15 -1.56
N VAL A 129 -3.82 -6.00 -2.21
CA VAL A 129 -3.61 -4.71 -1.54
C VAL A 129 -4.85 -4.29 -0.74
N CYS A 130 -6.05 -4.39 -1.34
CA CYS A 130 -7.30 -4.05 -0.67
C CYS A 130 -7.59 -4.98 0.52
N ASP A 131 -7.38 -6.28 0.34
CA ASP A 131 -7.55 -7.29 1.39
C ASP A 131 -6.60 -7.02 2.57
N TRP A 132 -5.33 -6.68 2.31
CA TRP A 132 -4.38 -6.31 3.37
C TRP A 132 -4.86 -5.10 4.19
N ALA A 133 -5.45 -4.11 3.52
CA ALA A 133 -5.91 -2.88 4.14
C ALA A 133 -7.09 -3.13 5.09
N THR A 134 -7.99 -4.06 4.76
CA THR A 134 -9.21 -4.31 5.54
C THR A 134 -9.11 -5.50 6.50
N LYS A 135 -8.11 -6.38 6.35
CA LYS A 135 -7.97 -7.63 7.14
C LYS A 135 -7.90 -7.42 8.66
N VAL A 136 -7.35 -6.31 9.15
CA VAL A 136 -7.13 -6.05 10.59
C VAL A 136 -7.85 -4.78 11.02
N ARG A 137 -9.03 -4.55 10.45
CA ARG A 137 -9.76 -3.29 10.67
C ARG A 137 -10.38 -3.18 12.05
N TRP A 138 -10.71 -4.32 12.66
CA TRP A 138 -11.18 -4.41 14.03
C TRP A 138 -10.10 -5.14 14.83
N GLY A 139 -9.62 -4.52 15.91
CA GLY A 139 -8.67 -5.12 16.83
C GLY A 139 -9.22 -6.40 17.46
N HIS A 140 -9.08 -7.52 16.76
CA HIS A 140 -9.16 -8.86 17.30
C HIS A 140 -7.78 -9.48 17.14
N ILE A 141 -7.24 -9.84 18.31
CA ILE A 141 -6.02 -10.59 18.55
C ILE A 141 -6.08 -11.91 17.79
#